data_AF-A0A5C3E2D7-F1
#
_entry.id   AF-A0A5C3E2D7-F1
#
_cell.length_a   1.000
_cell.length_b   1.000
_cell.length_c   1.000
_cell.angle_alpha   90.00
_cell.angle_beta   90.00
_cell.angle_gamma   90.00
#
_symmetry.space_group_name_H-M   'P 1'
#
loop_
_entity.id
_entity.type
_entity.pdbx_description
1 polymer ?
#
loop_
_entity_poly.entity_id
_entity_poly.type
_entity_poly.pdbx_seq_one_letter_code
_entity_poly.pdbx_strand_id
1 'polypeptide(L)'
;MLFPKAISWAAIVALTAASCALSLYLPSDTIIWYLNESTDIAVARLNGFLDEVSRQTGQPRPPRQAAADFFEHLRQRGVFAVRPNWIQAAEWNQYYYERLVREHEEAARAAQERQEAAARAAQEERETAARAAREEHPSEDPAAWAAALYGRAESMPETPRRRSRWWG
;
A
#
# COMPACT_ATOMS: atom_id res chain seq x y z
N MET A 1 25.72 12.73 3.66
CA MET A 1 24.83 12.72 4.84
C MET A 1 24.04 11.44 4.83
N LEU A 2 24.13 10.68 5.92
CA LEU A 2 23.55 9.36 6.13
C LEU A 2 22.06 9.49 6.47
N PHE A 3 21.19 8.77 5.78
CA PHE A 3 19.87 8.40 6.31
C PHE A 3 19.81 6.88 6.33
N PRO A 4 19.90 6.22 7.50
CA PRO A 4 19.59 4.81 7.58
C PRO A 4 18.09 4.64 7.31
N LYS A 5 17.75 3.62 6.54
CA LYS A 5 16.39 3.11 6.36
C LYS A 5 15.81 2.82 7.75
N ALA A 6 15.08 3.79 8.31
CA ALA A 6 14.29 3.57 9.49
C ALA A 6 13.17 2.62 9.08
N ILE A 7 13.38 1.32 9.32
CA ILE A 7 12.26 0.39 9.43
C ILE A 7 11.39 1.01 10.52
N SER A 8 10.28 1.62 10.10
CA SER A 8 9.42 2.36 11.00
C SER A 8 9.08 1.48 12.18
N TRP A 9 9.15 2.01 13.40
CA TRP A 9 8.67 1.33 14.60
C TRP A 9 7.25 0.79 14.40
N ALA A 10 6.44 1.41 13.54
CA ALA A 10 5.12 0.91 13.15
C ALA A 10 5.18 -0.40 12.33
N ALA A 11 6.21 -0.63 11.51
CA ALA A 11 6.41 -1.88 10.79
C ALA A 11 6.88 -3.00 11.73
N ILE A 12 7.76 -2.69 12.68
CA ILE A 12 8.18 -3.64 13.72
C ILE A 12 7.00 -3.97 14.64
N VAL A 13 6.21 -2.97 15.07
CA VAL A 13 4.99 -3.15 15.87
C VAL A 13 3.90 -3.86 15.07
N ALA A 14 3.76 -3.65 13.76
CA ALA A 14 2.84 -4.42 12.93
C ALA A 14 3.31 -5.88 12.80
N LEU A 15 4.62 -6.13 12.67
CA LEU A 15 5.19 -7.48 12.66
C LEU A 15 5.09 -8.17 14.04
N THR A 16 5.25 -7.44 15.14
CA THR A 16 5.09 -8.00 16.51
C THR A 16 3.63 -8.13 16.91
N ALA A 17 2.75 -7.22 16.48
CA ALA A 17 1.31 -7.36 16.64
C ALA A 17 0.77 -8.50 15.77
N ALA A 18 1.30 -8.72 14.56
CA ALA A 18 1.04 -9.94 13.80
C ALA A 18 1.58 -11.19 14.54
N SER A 19 2.73 -11.09 15.21
CA SER A 19 3.28 -12.20 16.02
C SER A 19 2.46 -12.52 17.29
N CYS A 20 1.68 -11.56 17.81
CA CYS A 20 0.86 -11.74 19.02
C CYS A 20 -0.65 -11.89 18.74
N ALA A 21 -1.16 -11.42 17.59
CA ALA A 21 -2.57 -11.45 17.22
C ALA A 21 -2.95 -12.59 16.27
N LEU A 22 -1.99 -13.35 15.75
CA LEU A 22 -2.25 -14.60 15.02
C LEU A 22 -2.44 -15.74 16.01
N SER A 23 -3.50 -15.67 16.82
CA SER A 23 -3.89 -16.70 17.81
C SER A 23 -4.64 -17.88 17.18
N LEU A 24 -4.69 -17.96 15.84
CA LEU A 24 -5.29 -19.08 15.09
C LEU A 24 -4.27 -20.19 14.88
N TYR A 25 -3.71 -20.69 15.98
CA TYR A 25 -2.87 -21.87 15.98
C TYR A 25 -3.68 -23.01 16.59
N LEU A 26 -3.89 -24.05 15.78
CA LEU A 26 -4.30 -25.33 16.34
C LEU A 26 -3.21 -25.79 17.31
N PRO A 27 -3.53 -26.49 18.41
CA PRO A 27 -2.52 -27.08 19.28
C PRO A 27 -1.59 -27.95 18.42
N SER A 28 -0.29 -27.65 18.42
CA SER A 28 0.67 -28.18 17.44
C SER A 28 0.75 -29.71 17.41
N ASP A 29 0.38 -30.36 18.51
CA ASP A 29 0.32 -31.81 18.70
C ASP A 29 -0.95 -32.46 18.15
N THR A 30 -1.98 -31.67 17.81
CA THR A 30 -3.26 -32.16 17.28
C THR A 30 -3.03 -32.90 15.96
N ILE A 31 -3.51 -34.13 15.87
CA ILE A 31 -3.44 -34.91 14.63
C ILE A 31 -4.58 -34.48 13.71
N ILE A 32 -4.23 -34.06 12.49
CA ILE A 32 -5.19 -33.57 11.48
C ILE A 32 -5.40 -34.56 10.34
N TRP A 33 -4.51 -35.53 10.13
CA TRP A 33 -4.67 -36.62 9.16
C TRP A 33 -3.98 -37.89 9.65
N TYR A 34 -4.52 -39.06 9.29
CA TYR A 34 -3.93 -40.38 9.57
C TYR A 34 -3.59 -41.13 8.28
N LEU A 35 -2.62 -42.04 8.36
CA LEU A 35 -2.31 -42.94 7.24
C LEU A 35 -3.54 -43.76 6.83
N ASN A 36 -3.76 -43.88 5.52
CA ASN A 36 -4.93 -44.51 4.88
C ASN A 36 -6.25 -43.74 5.02
N GLU A 37 -6.22 -42.53 5.58
CA GLU A 37 -7.38 -41.65 5.58
C GLU A 37 -7.50 -40.89 4.25
N SER A 38 -8.72 -40.82 3.72
CA SER A 38 -9.01 -39.96 2.56
C SER A 38 -8.78 -38.49 2.90
N THR A 39 -8.23 -37.73 1.96
CA THR A 39 -8.05 -36.28 2.10
C THR A 39 -9.34 -35.56 2.43
N ASP A 40 -10.49 -36.00 1.93
CA ASP A 40 -11.79 -35.36 2.17
C ASP A 40 -12.19 -35.40 3.64
N ILE A 41 -11.99 -36.55 4.31
CA ILE A 41 -12.24 -36.70 5.75
C ILE A 41 -11.31 -35.77 6.56
N ALA A 42 -10.03 -35.71 6.18
CA ALA A 42 -9.08 -34.86 6.89
C ALA A 42 -9.31 -33.36 6.65
N VAL A 43 -9.75 -32.97 5.45
CA VAL A 43 -10.22 -31.62 5.14
C VAL A 43 -11.41 -31.26 6.03
N ALA A 44 -12.40 -32.16 6.15
CA ALA A 44 -13.56 -31.94 7.01
C ALA A 44 -13.16 -31.84 8.49
N ARG A 45 -12.26 -32.70 8.97
CA ARG A 45 -11.73 -32.65 10.34
C ARG A 45 -11.01 -31.33 10.62
N LEU A 46 -10.06 -30.95 9.76
CA LEU A 46 -9.31 -29.71 9.93
C LEU A 46 -10.25 -28.51 9.96
N ASN A 47 -11.22 -28.48 9.05
CA ASN A 47 -12.26 -27.46 9.04
C ASN A 47 -13.08 -27.42 10.33
N GLY A 48 -13.41 -28.57 10.92
CA GLY A 48 -14.07 -28.65 12.22
C GLY A 48 -13.22 -28.08 13.36
N PHE A 49 -11.91 -28.36 13.37
CA PHE A 49 -11.02 -27.77 14.36
C PHE A 49 -10.90 -26.25 14.20
N LEU A 50 -10.80 -25.75 12.96
CA LEU A 50 -10.76 -24.31 12.69
C LEU A 50 -12.06 -23.60 13.10
N ASP A 51 -13.21 -24.26 12.91
CA ASP A 51 -14.50 -23.77 13.40
C ASP A 51 -14.55 -23.67 14.93
N GLU A 52 -14.02 -24.67 15.62
CA GLU A 52 -13.95 -24.69 17.07
C GLU A 52 -13.04 -23.57 17.61
N VAL A 53 -11.83 -23.44 17.06
CA VAL A 53 -10.90 -22.39 17.47
C VAL A 53 -11.47 -21.00 17.20
N SER A 54 -12.10 -20.78 16.04
CA SER A 54 -12.74 -19.50 15.74
C SER A 54 -13.86 -19.17 16.74
N ARG A 55 -14.67 -20.16 17.13
CA ARG A 55 -15.72 -19.98 18.14
C ARG A 55 -15.16 -19.67 19.52
N GLN A 56 -14.07 -20.34 19.92
CA GLN A 56 -13.45 -20.16 21.24
C GLN A 56 -12.68 -18.84 21.37
N THR A 57 -11.99 -18.43 20.31
CA THR A 57 -11.10 -17.25 20.32
C THR A 57 -11.79 -15.98 19.82
N GLY A 58 -12.94 -16.10 19.15
CA GLY A 58 -13.61 -14.99 18.46
C GLY A 58 -12.85 -14.48 17.22
N GLN A 59 -11.77 -15.15 16.82
CA GLN A 59 -10.94 -14.75 15.69
C GLN A 59 -11.56 -15.18 14.36
N PRO A 60 -11.30 -14.44 13.27
CA PRO A 60 -11.84 -14.76 11.95
C PRO A 60 -11.28 -16.11 11.46
N ARG A 61 -12.16 -17.06 11.20
CA ARG A 61 -11.77 -18.38 10.67
C ARG A 61 -11.08 -18.22 9.31
N PRO A 62 -10.00 -18.99 9.04
CA PRO A 62 -9.46 -19.16 7.70
C PRO A 62 -10.54 -19.57 6.68
N PRO A 63 -10.39 -19.22 5.39
CA PRO A 63 -11.29 -19.70 4.34
C PRO A 63 -11.40 -21.23 4.36
N ARG A 64 -12.60 -21.78 4.20
CA ARG A 64 -12.82 -23.25 4.19
C ARG A 64 -11.95 -23.98 3.16
N GLN A 65 -11.68 -23.30 2.03
CA GLN A 65 -10.86 -23.81 0.95
C GLN A 65 -9.38 -23.95 1.36
N ALA A 66 -8.89 -23.17 2.33
CA ALA A 66 -7.49 -23.20 2.73
C ALA A 66 -7.07 -24.59 3.27
N ALA A 67 -7.99 -25.31 3.94
CA ALA A 67 -7.76 -26.69 4.36
C ALA A 67 -7.57 -27.64 3.17
N ALA A 68 -8.38 -27.51 2.12
CA ALA A 68 -8.23 -28.29 0.90
C ALA A 68 -6.92 -27.96 0.16
N ASP A 69 -6.59 -26.67 0.06
CA ASP A 69 -5.33 -26.21 -0.55
C ASP A 69 -4.11 -26.77 0.19
N PHE A 70 -4.17 -26.85 1.52
CA PHE A 70 -3.12 -27.44 2.34
C PHE A 70 -2.89 -28.92 2.03
N PHE A 71 -3.95 -29.73 2.02
CA PHE A 71 -3.80 -31.16 1.73
C PHE A 71 -3.36 -31.40 0.27
N GLU A 72 -3.79 -30.56 -0.66
CA GLU A 72 -3.30 -30.58 -2.04
C GLU A 72 -1.81 -30.21 -2.13
N HIS A 73 -1.36 -29.20 -1.37
CA HIS A 73 0.05 -28.83 -1.27
C HIS A 73 0.91 -29.99 -0.72
N LEU A 74 0.44 -30.67 0.32
CA LEU A 74 1.10 -31.86 0.86
C LEU A 74 1.16 -33.00 -0.15
N ARG A 75 0.09 -33.18 -0.95
CA ARG A 75 0.02 -34.18 -2.02
C ARG A 75 1.07 -33.92 -3.08
N GLN A 76 1.17 -32.67 -3.55
CA GLN A 76 2.14 -32.25 -4.56
C GLN A 76 3.58 -32.41 -4.10
N ARG A 77 3.84 -32.23 -2.80
CA ARG A 77 5.15 -32.46 -2.19
C ARG A 77 5.46 -33.93 -1.90
N GLY A 78 4.53 -34.84 -2.17
CA GLY A 78 4.70 -36.27 -1.93
C GLY A 78 4.71 -36.65 -0.44
N VAL A 79 4.21 -35.79 0.45
CA VAL A 79 4.28 -36.02 1.92
C VAL A 79 3.58 -37.32 2.32
N PHE A 80 2.43 -37.62 1.70
CA PHE A 80 1.69 -38.86 1.98
C PHE A 80 2.43 -40.15 1.57
N ALA A 81 3.44 -40.05 0.69
CA ALA A 81 4.20 -41.21 0.22
C ALA A 81 5.43 -41.52 1.08
N VAL A 82 5.94 -40.55 1.84
CA VAL A 82 7.31 -40.60 2.40
C VAL A 82 7.34 -40.81 3.92
N ARG A 83 6.18 -40.99 4.57
CA ARG A 83 5.91 -40.94 6.02
C ARG A 83 5.60 -39.50 6.46
N PRO A 84 4.48 -39.30 7.18
CA PRO A 84 4.29 -39.97 8.46
C PRO A 84 3.01 -40.81 8.53
N ASN A 85 2.87 -41.59 9.61
CA ASN A 85 1.64 -42.33 9.93
C ASN A 85 0.46 -41.39 10.28
N TRP A 86 0.75 -40.10 10.46
CA TRP A 86 -0.19 -39.02 10.74
C TRP A 86 0.44 -37.68 10.39
N ILE A 87 -0.36 -36.63 10.18
CA ILE A 87 0.12 -35.24 10.02
C ILE A 87 -0.42 -34.43 11.19
N GLN A 88 0.43 -33.57 11.76
CA GLN A 88 0.03 -32.74 12.88
C GLN A 88 -0.41 -31.34 12.44
N ALA A 89 -1.05 -30.64 13.37
CA ALA A 89 -1.49 -29.27 13.21
C ALA A 89 -0.31 -28.28 13.08
N ALA A 90 0.89 -28.64 13.55
CA ALA A 90 2.09 -27.83 13.38
C ALA A 90 2.37 -27.53 11.89
N GLU A 91 2.20 -28.52 11.03
CA GLU A 91 2.40 -28.43 9.59
C GLU A 91 1.37 -27.49 8.95
N TRP A 92 0.12 -27.55 9.41
CA TRP A 92 -0.92 -26.59 9.01
C TRP A 92 -0.56 -25.17 9.46
N ASN A 93 -0.19 -25.01 10.72
CA ASN A 93 0.15 -23.72 11.30
C ASN A 93 1.30 -23.05 10.54
N GLN A 94 2.35 -23.82 10.22
CA GLN A 94 3.47 -23.34 9.41
C GLN A 94 3.02 -22.94 8.00
N TYR A 95 2.29 -23.83 7.31
CA TYR A 95 1.78 -23.54 5.96
C TYR A 95 0.93 -22.26 5.92
N TYR A 96 0.02 -22.13 6.87
CA TYR A 96 -0.91 -21.00 6.92
C TYR A 96 -0.19 -19.69 7.26
N TYR A 97 0.80 -19.74 8.17
CA TYR A 97 1.63 -18.59 8.48
C TYR A 97 2.44 -18.12 7.26
N GLU A 98 3.11 -19.04 6.56
CA GLU A 98 3.86 -18.71 5.34
C GLU A 98 2.96 -18.08 4.27
N ARG A 99 1.74 -18.58 4.11
CA ARG A 99 0.75 -18.02 3.19
C ARG A 99 0.36 -16.59 3.57
N LEU A 100 0.03 -16.34 4.84
CA LEU A 100 -0.35 -15.00 5.31
C LEU A 100 0.77 -13.98 5.12
N VAL A 101 2.02 -14.38 5.39
CA VAL A 101 3.19 -13.51 5.17
C VAL A 101 3.29 -13.09 3.70
N ARG A 102 3.13 -14.04 2.77
CA ARG A 102 3.16 -13.73 1.33
C ARG A 102 2.04 -12.79 0.90
N GLU A 103 0.81 -13.02 1.38
CA GLU A 103 -0.34 -12.14 1.08
C GLU A 103 -0.08 -10.71 1.59
N HIS A 104 0.53 -10.56 2.78
CA HIS A 104 0.93 -9.25 3.30
C HIS A 104 2.05 -8.59 2.50
N GLU A 105 3.07 -9.33 2.09
CA GLU A 105 4.17 -8.80 1.25
C GLU A 105 3.68 -8.33 -0.12
N GLU A 106 2.74 -9.06 -0.72
CA GLU A 106 2.10 -8.66 -1.98
C GLU A 106 1.24 -7.40 -1.81
N ALA A 107 0.44 -7.33 -0.74
CA ALA A 107 -0.36 -6.15 -0.44
C ALA A 107 0.52 -4.91 -0.16
N ALA A 108 1.64 -5.09 0.55
CA ALA A 108 2.60 -4.01 0.82
C ALA A 108 3.25 -3.50 -0.47
N ARG A 109 3.64 -4.41 -1.37
CA ARG A 109 4.17 -4.04 -2.70
C ARG A 109 3.14 -3.29 -3.53
N ALA A 110 1.90 -3.77 -3.60
CA ALA A 110 0.83 -3.09 -4.33
C ALA A 110 0.52 -1.70 -3.75
N ALA A 111 0.56 -1.54 -2.42
CA ALA A 111 0.38 -0.25 -1.77
C ALA A 111 1.54 0.72 -2.10
N GLN A 112 2.77 0.22 -2.11
CA GLN A 112 3.94 1.01 -2.47
C GLN A 112 3.88 1.46 -3.94
N GLU A 113 3.54 0.57 -4.87
CA GLU A 113 3.39 0.92 -6.29
C GLU A 113 2.32 2.00 -6.52
N ARG A 114 1.20 1.94 -5.78
CA ARG A 114 0.16 2.98 -5.83
C ARG A 114 0.67 4.32 -5.30
N GLN A 115 1.46 4.31 -4.23
CA GLN A 115 2.07 5.54 -3.70
C GLN A 115 3.08 6.13 -4.69
N GLU A 116 3.90 5.30 -5.33
CA GLU A 116 4.85 5.72 -6.36
C GLU A 116 4.14 6.24 -7.62
N ALA A 117 3.03 5.62 -8.03
CA ALA A 117 2.18 6.12 -9.11
C ALA A 117 1.54 7.48 -8.76
N ALA A 118 1.02 7.64 -7.54
CA ALA A 118 0.46 8.91 -7.08
C ALA A 118 1.53 10.01 -6.98
N ALA A 119 2.74 9.67 -6.53
CA ALA A 119 3.86 10.61 -6.46
C ALA A 119 4.30 11.08 -7.86
N ARG A 120 4.32 10.17 -8.85
CA ARG A 120 4.59 10.52 -10.26
C ARG A 120 3.51 11.42 -10.84
N ALA A 121 2.23 11.09 -10.64
CA ALA A 121 1.12 11.91 -11.10
C ALA A 121 1.17 13.32 -10.48
N ALA A 122 1.43 13.43 -9.17
CA ALA A 122 1.58 14.73 -8.50
C ALA A 122 2.80 15.53 -9.00
N GLN A 123 3.87 14.86 -9.44
CA GLN A 123 5.01 15.53 -10.05
C GLN A 123 4.70 16.04 -11.45
N GLU A 124 3.98 15.25 -12.27
CA GLU A 124 3.51 15.67 -13.60
C GLU A 124 2.54 16.85 -13.52
N GLU A 125 1.64 16.88 -12.53
CA GLU A 125 0.76 18.03 -12.26
C GLU A 125 1.55 19.30 -11.91
N ARG A 126 2.64 19.18 -11.13
CA ARG A 126 3.51 20.32 -10.83
C ARG A 126 4.28 20.79 -12.05
N GLU A 127 4.76 19.87 -12.89
CA GLU A 127 5.51 20.21 -14.09
C GLU A 127 4.62 20.81 -15.19
N THR A 128 3.36 20.38 -15.27
CA THR A 128 2.35 20.97 -16.17
C THR A 128 1.92 22.34 -15.67
N ALA A 129 1.67 22.52 -14.37
CA ALA A 129 1.41 23.83 -13.78
C ALA A 129 2.59 24.81 -13.96
N ALA A 130 3.83 24.34 -13.78
CA ALA A 130 5.02 25.15 -14.01
C ALA A 130 5.22 25.51 -15.49
N ARG A 131 4.80 24.65 -16.44
CA ARG A 131 4.80 24.96 -17.88
C ARG A 131 3.72 25.97 -18.24
N ALA A 132 2.49 25.79 -17.75
CA ALA A 132 1.40 26.75 -17.96
C ALA A 132 1.76 28.15 -17.43
N ALA A 133 2.37 28.23 -16.25
CA ALA A 133 2.85 29.50 -15.69
C ALA A 133 3.96 30.18 -16.53
N ARG A 134 4.74 29.41 -17.30
CA ARG A 134 5.74 29.95 -18.23
C ARG A 134 5.13 30.40 -19.56
N GLU A 135 4.02 29.79 -19.98
CA GLU A 135 3.30 30.15 -21.20
C GLU A 135 2.39 31.37 -21.00
N GLU A 136 1.84 31.58 -19.80
CA GLU A 136 1.06 32.79 -19.44
C GLU A 136 1.94 34.05 -19.24
N HIS A 137 3.24 33.88 -19.02
CA HIS A 137 4.22 34.96 -19.01
C HIS A 137 5.19 34.83 -20.20
N PRO A 138 4.73 35.05 -21.45
CA PRO A 138 5.65 35.18 -22.57
C PRO A 138 6.43 36.48 -22.36
N SER A 139 7.65 36.36 -21.81
CA SER A 139 8.72 37.36 -21.85
C SER A 139 8.22 38.80 -21.99
N GLU A 140 7.85 39.42 -20.85
CA GLU A 140 7.76 40.88 -20.80
C GLU A 140 9.17 41.42 -21.01
N ASP A 141 9.55 41.63 -22.26
CA ASP A 141 10.80 42.29 -22.62
C ASP A 141 10.79 43.67 -21.97
N PRO A 142 11.67 43.95 -20.99
CA PRO A 142 11.67 45.22 -20.29
C PRO A 142 11.91 46.40 -21.27
N ALA A 143 12.52 46.15 -22.43
CA ALA A 143 12.67 47.15 -23.49
C ALA A 143 11.34 47.51 -24.17
N ALA A 144 10.44 46.53 -24.36
CA ALA A 144 9.12 46.75 -24.95
C ALA A 144 8.20 47.54 -24.00
N TRP A 145 8.27 47.25 -22.70
CA TRP A 145 7.53 48.00 -21.67
C TRP A 145 8.05 49.44 -21.51
N ALA A 146 9.37 49.64 -21.54
CA ALA A 146 9.97 50.97 -21.53
C ALA A 146 9.56 51.79 -22.76
N ALA A 147 9.56 51.19 -23.96
CA ALA A 147 9.12 51.86 -25.18
C ALA A 147 7.62 52.26 -25.13
N ALA A 148 6.75 51.41 -24.58
CA ALA A 148 5.33 51.71 -24.42
C ALA A 148 5.06 52.85 -23.42
N LEU A 149 5.85 52.92 -22.33
CA LEU A 149 5.75 54.01 -21.35
C LEU A 149 6.26 55.35 -21.89
N TYR A 150 7.35 55.34 -22.66
CA TYR A 150 7.88 56.55 -23.31
C TYR A 150 6.99 57.06 -24.44
N GLY A 151 6.43 56.17 -25.28
CA GLY A 151 5.49 56.56 -26.34
C GLY A 151 4.17 57.14 -25.81
N ARG A 152 3.75 56.74 -24.61
CA ARG A 152 2.55 57.31 -23.95
C ARG A 152 2.80 58.71 -23.39
N ALA A 153 4.03 59.02 -22.96
CA ALA A 153 4.40 60.34 -22.43
C ALA A 153 4.38 61.43 -23.52
N GLU A 154 4.64 61.09 -24.79
CA GLU A 154 4.57 62.04 -25.92
C GLU A 154 3.13 62.36 -26.37
N SER A 155 2.14 61.59 -25.91
CA SER A 155 0.73 61.73 -26.30
C SER A 155 -0.16 62.45 -25.29
N MET A 156 0.40 62.97 -24.18
CA MET A 156 -0.40 63.77 -23.25
C MET A 156 -0.71 65.14 -23.86
N PRO A 157 -1.98 65.53 -24.01
CA PRO A 157 -2.31 66.91 -24.37
C PRO A 157 -1.81 67.84 -23.27
N GLU A 158 -1.10 68.91 -23.70
CA GLU A 158 -0.68 69.99 -22.82
C GLU A 158 -1.86 70.42 -21.94
N THR A 159 -1.71 70.24 -20.62
CA THR A 159 -2.65 70.81 -19.66
C THR A 159 -2.65 72.33 -19.84
N PRO A 160 -3.81 72.97 -20.04
CA PRO A 160 -3.84 74.40 -20.24
C PRO A 160 -3.36 75.08 -18.96
N ARG A 161 -2.24 75.83 -19.08
CA ARG A 161 -1.77 76.78 -18.06
C ARG A 161 -2.86 77.81 -17.79
N ARG A 162 -3.76 77.51 -16.84
CA ARG A 162 -4.72 78.48 -16.31
C ARG A 162 -3.93 79.50 -15.48
N ARG A 163 -3.64 80.65 -16.08
CA ARG A 163 -3.33 81.89 -15.38
C ARG A 163 -4.53 82.27 -14.52
N SER A 164 -4.47 82.06 -13.21
CA SER A 164 -5.29 82.80 -12.25
C SER A 164 -4.54 84.09 -11.88
N ARG A 165 -4.99 85.19 -12.46
CA ARG A 165 -4.75 86.56 -11.98
C ARG A 165 -5.37 86.73 -10.59
N TRP A 166 -4.76 87.62 -9.84
CA TRP A 166 -4.99 87.97 -8.44
C TRP A 166 -6.28 88.76 -8.11
N TRP A 167 -6.54 88.79 -6.79
CA TRP A 167 -7.24 89.77 -5.92
C TRP A 167 -8.77 89.69 -5.74
N GLY A 168 -9.14 89.70 -4.45
CA GLY A 168 -10.47 89.76 -3.86
C GLY A 168 -10.35 89.42 -2.37
#